data_AF-A0A377DDN5-F1
#
_entry.id   AF-A0A377DDN5-F1
#
_cell.length_a   1.000
_cell.length_b   1.000
_cell.length_c   1.000
_cell.angle_alpha   90.00
_cell.angle_beta   90.00
_cell.angle_gamma   90.00
#
_symmetry.space_group_name_H-M   'P 1'
#
loop_
_entity.id
_entity.type
_entity.pdbx_description
1 polymer ?
#
loop_
_entity_poly.entity_id
_entity_poly.type
_entity_poly.pdbx_seq_one_letter_code
_entity_poly.pdbx_strand_id
1 'polypeptide(L)'
;MAKSLLKEHLLLTRYNPGRVSRGDMLSMEDVLEILRIKLVGVIPEDQSVLRASNQGEPVILDINADAGKAYADTVERLLGEERPFRFIEEEKKGFLKRLFGG
;
A
#
# COMPACT_ATOMS: atom_id res chain seq x y z
N MET A 1 -26.04 -13.60 8.29
CA MET A 1 -24.70 -14.18 8.04
C MET A 1 -24.13 -14.65 9.36
N ALA A 2 -23.55 -15.85 9.41
CA ALA A 2 -22.86 -16.34 10.61
C ALA A 2 -21.64 -15.43 10.89
N LYS A 3 -21.49 -14.97 12.12
CA LYS A 3 -20.31 -14.22 12.56
C LYS A 3 -19.13 -15.20 12.59
N SER A 4 -18.13 -15.02 11.72
CA SER A 4 -16.92 -15.83 11.76
C SER A 4 -16.24 -15.65 13.11
N LEU A 5 -15.68 -16.75 13.66
CA LEU A 5 -15.00 -16.74 14.96
C LEU A 5 -13.64 -16.00 14.90
N LEU A 6 -13.16 -15.68 13.71
CA LEU A 6 -11.88 -15.03 13.45
C LEU A 6 -12.10 -13.69 12.77
N LYS A 7 -11.41 -12.66 13.25
CA LYS A 7 -11.42 -11.34 12.62
C LYS A 7 -10.50 -11.35 11.41
N GLU A 8 -11.07 -11.25 10.22
CA GLU A 8 -10.33 -11.25 8.96
C GLU A 8 -9.91 -9.83 8.58
N HIS A 9 -8.69 -9.71 8.05
CA HIS A 9 -8.10 -8.47 7.59
C HIS A 9 -7.39 -8.71 6.25
N LEU A 10 -7.69 -7.87 5.26
CA LEU A 10 -7.01 -7.88 3.96
C LEU A 10 -5.80 -6.94 4.00
N LEU A 11 -4.63 -7.45 3.65
CA LEU A 11 -3.42 -6.67 3.39
C LEU A 11 -3.06 -6.82 1.92
N LEU A 12 -3.24 -5.76 1.13
CA LEU A 12 -2.90 -5.78 -0.28
C LEU A 12 -1.42 -5.44 -0.44
N THR A 13 -0.61 -6.35 -0.97
CA THR A 13 0.85 -6.17 -1.05
C THR A 13 1.34 -6.05 -2.49
N ARG A 14 2.47 -5.36 -2.67
CA ARG A 14 3.07 -5.09 -4.00
C ARG A 14 2.12 -4.33 -4.92
N TYR A 15 1.34 -3.43 -4.35
CA TYR A 15 0.41 -2.60 -5.12
C TYR A 15 1.18 -1.62 -6.00
N ASN A 16 0.79 -1.50 -7.27
CA ASN A 16 1.46 -0.64 -8.22
C ASN A 16 0.40 0.20 -8.95
N PRO A 17 0.17 1.46 -8.53
CA PRO A 17 -0.88 2.31 -9.10
C PRO A 17 -0.76 2.51 -10.61
N GLY A 18 0.47 2.60 -11.13
CA GLY A 18 0.71 2.73 -12.56
C GLY A 18 0.37 1.46 -13.35
N ARG A 19 0.50 0.27 -12.76
CA ARG A 19 0.01 -0.98 -13.40
C ARG A 19 -1.51 -1.07 -13.36
N VAL A 20 -2.13 -0.58 -12.30
CA VAL A 20 -3.60 -0.49 -12.20
C VAL A 20 -4.16 0.46 -13.25
N SER A 21 -3.58 1.66 -13.41
CA SER A 21 -4.05 2.66 -14.37
C SER A 21 -3.97 2.18 -15.84
N ARG A 22 -3.07 1.24 -16.14
CA ARG A 22 -2.94 0.59 -17.47
C ARG A 22 -3.79 -0.67 -17.65
N GLY A 23 -4.42 -1.17 -16.60
CA GLY A 23 -5.19 -2.42 -16.63
C GLY A 23 -4.34 -3.70 -16.51
N ASP A 24 -3.05 -3.58 -16.17
CA ASP A 24 -2.14 -4.73 -15.96
C ASP A 24 -2.30 -5.35 -14.56
N MET A 25 -3.04 -4.70 -13.66
CA MET A 25 -3.26 -5.09 -12.27
C MET A 25 -4.67 -4.69 -11.83
N LEU A 26 -5.32 -5.50 -11.00
CA LEU A 26 -6.60 -5.17 -10.38
C LEU A 26 -6.48 -3.96 -9.44
N SER A 27 -7.50 -3.10 -9.43
CA SER A 27 -7.55 -2.00 -8.47
C SER A 27 -7.81 -2.49 -7.05
N MET A 28 -7.55 -1.62 -6.07
CA MET A 28 -7.89 -1.88 -4.66
C MET A 28 -9.40 -2.16 -4.50
N GLU A 29 -10.23 -1.41 -5.22
CA GLU A 29 -11.69 -1.51 -5.22
C GLU A 29 -12.15 -2.87 -5.77
N ASP A 30 -11.58 -3.33 -6.89
CA ASP A 30 -11.93 -4.63 -7.48
C ASP A 30 -11.63 -5.78 -6.51
N VAL A 31 -10.48 -5.76 -5.85
CA VAL A 31 -10.10 -6.79 -4.88
C VAL A 31 -11.05 -6.80 -3.69
N LEU A 32 -11.45 -5.61 -3.21
CA LEU A 32 -12.41 -5.45 -2.13
C LEU A 32 -13.80 -5.99 -2.49
N GLU A 33 -14.26 -5.77 -3.72
CA GLU A 33 -15.53 -6.28 -4.21
C GLU A 33 -15.57 -7.81 -4.23
N ILE A 34 -14.47 -8.44 -4.67
CA ILE A 34 -14.32 -9.89 -4.77
C ILE A 34 -14.26 -10.53 -3.38
N LEU A 35 -13.38 -10.04 -2.50
CA LEU A 35 -13.07 -10.71 -1.24
C LEU A 35 -14.04 -10.33 -0.10
N ARG A 36 -14.58 -9.10 -0.12
CA ARG A 36 -15.49 -8.59 0.92
C ARG A 36 -14.93 -8.66 2.35
N ILE A 37 -13.61 -8.50 2.49
CA ILE A 37 -12.89 -8.48 3.77
C ILE A 37 -12.43 -7.04 4.06
N LYS A 38 -12.39 -6.65 5.35
CA LYS A 38 -11.90 -5.33 5.77
C LYS A 38 -10.43 -5.15 5.39
N LEU A 39 -10.13 -4.16 4.55
CA LEU A 39 -8.76 -3.73 4.24
C LEU A 39 -8.10 -3.09 5.46
N VAL A 40 -6.90 -3.55 5.80
CA VAL A 40 -6.07 -3.02 6.90
C VAL A 40 -4.83 -2.29 6.40
N GLY A 41 -4.36 -2.60 5.19
CA GLY A 41 -3.19 -1.97 4.61
C GLY A 41 -3.07 -2.19 3.11
N VAL A 42 -2.38 -1.26 2.45
CA VAL A 42 -1.93 -1.39 1.06
C VAL A 42 -0.43 -1.08 1.05
N ILE A 43 0.39 -2.09 0.73
CA ILE A 43 1.84 -1.97 0.69
C ILE A 43 2.26 -1.79 -0.77
N PRO A 44 2.85 -0.64 -1.15
CA PRO A 44 3.30 -0.41 -2.51
C PRO A 44 4.42 -1.37 -2.89
N GLU A 45 4.56 -1.64 -4.19
CA GLU A 45 5.78 -2.25 -4.73
C GLU A 45 6.96 -1.28 -4.52
N ASP A 46 7.95 -1.70 -3.72
CA ASP A 46 9.05 -0.83 -3.29
C ASP A 46 10.38 -1.62 -3.26
N GLN A 47 11.41 -1.10 -3.91
CA GLN A 47 12.76 -1.68 -3.94
C GLN A 47 13.41 -1.72 -2.55
N SER A 48 12.96 -0.87 -1.63
CA SER A 48 13.44 -0.81 -0.25
C SER A 48 13.17 -2.10 0.51
N VAL A 49 12.12 -2.86 0.14
CA VAL A 49 11.82 -4.17 0.73
C VAL A 49 12.94 -5.18 0.46
N LEU A 50 13.45 -5.22 -0.78
CA LEU A 50 14.56 -6.12 -1.14
C LEU A 50 15.85 -5.72 -0.41
N ARG A 51 16.15 -4.42 -0.33
CA ARG A 51 17.32 -3.92 0.40
C ARG A 51 17.26 -4.30 1.89
N ALA A 52 16.11 -4.07 2.53
CA ALA A 52 15.84 -4.40 3.91
C ALA A 52 16.02 -5.92 4.18
N SER A 53 15.47 -6.76 3.30
CA SER A 53 15.64 -8.22 3.37
C SER A 53 17.11 -8.64 3.28
N ASN A 54 17.90 -8.04 2.38
CA ASN A 54 19.32 -8.37 2.22
C ASN A 54 20.16 -7.91 3.42
N GLN A 55 19.71 -6.89 4.16
CA GLN A 55 20.34 -6.40 5.38
C GLN A 55 19.88 -7.14 6.64
N GLY A 56 18.82 -7.96 6.54
CA GLY A 56 18.21 -8.61 7.71
C GLY A 56 17.45 -7.64 8.60
N GLU A 57 17.08 -6.47 8.08
CA GLU A 57 16.36 -5.43 8.82
C GLU A 57 14.91 -5.31 8.32
N PRO A 58 13.90 -5.19 9.19
CA PRO A 58 12.53 -4.93 8.76
C PRO A 58 12.37 -3.57 8.07
N VAL A 59 11.72 -3.53 6.90
CA VAL A 59 11.54 -2.30 6.08
C VAL A 59 10.82 -1.15 6.81
N ILE A 60 10.02 -1.45 7.85
CA ILE A 60 9.35 -0.44 8.68
C ILE A 60 10.34 0.49 9.41
N LEU A 61 11.60 0.06 9.60
CA LEU A 61 12.65 0.88 10.21
C LEU A 61 13.22 1.93 9.25
N ASP A 62 13.06 1.76 7.93
CA ASP A 62 13.42 2.76 6.94
C ASP A 62 12.30 3.81 6.83
N ILE A 63 12.47 4.94 7.54
CA ILE A 63 11.51 6.05 7.56
C ILE A 63 11.29 6.72 6.20
N ASN A 64 12.19 6.50 5.24
CA ASN A 64 12.08 7.06 3.89
C ASN A 64 11.33 6.13 2.94
N ALA A 65 11.31 4.82 3.22
CA ALA A 65 10.64 3.82 2.39
C ALA A 65 9.11 3.97 2.44
N ASP A 66 8.46 3.96 1.28
CA ASP A 66 7.01 4.04 1.21
C ASP A 66 6.35 2.75 1.68
N ALA A 67 6.97 1.59 1.42
CA ALA A 67 6.54 0.35 2.04
C ALA A 67 6.65 0.40 3.57
N GLY A 68 7.70 1.01 4.11
CA GLY A 68 7.88 1.18 5.57
C GLY A 68 6.77 2.04 6.18
N LYS A 69 6.50 3.21 5.57
CA LYS A 69 5.39 4.10 5.96
C LYS A 69 4.02 3.41 5.88
N ALA A 70 3.78 2.60 4.83
CA ALA A 70 2.54 1.86 4.66
C ALA A 70 2.35 0.75 5.70
N TYR A 71 3.43 0.07 6.10
CA TYR A 71 3.40 -0.87 7.22
C TYR A 71 3.11 -0.16 8.54
N ALA A 72 3.70 1.01 8.78
CA ALA A 72 3.38 1.83 9.95
C ALA A 72 1.89 2.18 10.00
N ASP A 73 1.31 2.67 8.89
CA ASP A 73 -0.14 2.95 8.82
C ASP A 73 -0.99 1.68 9.08
N THR A 74 -0.52 0.52 8.63
CA THR A 74 -1.19 -0.76 8.86
C THR A 74 -1.21 -1.13 10.35
N VAL A 75 -0.10 -0.93 11.05
CA VAL A 75 0.00 -1.14 12.50
C VAL A 75 -0.95 -0.20 13.25
N GLU A 76 -0.98 1.09 12.89
CA GLU A 76 -1.91 2.06 13.46
C GLU A 76 -3.38 1.61 13.30
N ARG A 77 -3.77 1.13 12.10
CA ARG A 77 -5.13 0.60 11.86
C ARG A 77 -5.43 -0.67 12.65
N LEU A 78 -4.43 -1.53 12.90
CA LEU A 78 -4.58 -2.70 13.76
C LEU A 78 -4.80 -2.31 15.22
N LEU A 79 -4.17 -1.22 15.67
CA LEU A 79 -4.32 -0.65 17.01
C LEU A 79 -5.63 0.15 17.20
N GLY A 80 -6.37 0.39 16.11
CA GLY A 80 -7.69 1.01 16.14
C GLY A 80 -7.75 2.42 15.58
N GLU A 81 -6.62 2.98 15.14
CA GLU A 81 -6.54 4.33 14.57
C GLU A 81 -7.03 4.38 13.12
N GLU A 82 -7.63 5.50 12.73
CA GLU A 82 -7.98 5.75 11.34
C GLU A 82 -6.81 6.44 10.62
N ARG A 83 -6.34 5.83 9.53
CA ARG A 83 -5.27 6.37 8.67
C ARG A 83 -5.69 6.30 7.21
N PRO A 84 -5.52 7.37 6.40
CA PRO A 84 -5.79 7.32 4.98
C PRO A 84 -4.85 6.31 4.28
N PHE A 85 -5.33 5.63 3.26
CA PHE A 85 -4.48 4.75 2.45
C PHE A 85 -3.63 5.59 1.50
N ARG A 86 -2.33 5.65 1.76
CA ARG A 86 -1.34 6.32 0.93
C ARG A 86 -0.80 5.37 -0.15
N PHE A 87 -0.15 5.92 -1.19
CA PHE A 87 0.52 5.16 -2.25
C PHE A 87 -0.40 4.29 -3.14
N ILE A 88 -1.69 4.65 -3.19
CA ILE A 88 -2.69 3.96 -4.02
C ILE A 88 -2.99 4.69 -5.33
N GLU A 89 -2.59 5.95 -5.44
CA GLU A 89 -2.70 6.75 -6.66
C GLU A 89 -1.33 6.90 -7.31
N GLU A 90 -1.31 6.99 -8.64
CA GLU A 90 -0.08 7.30 -9.37
C GLU A 90 0.31 8.75 -9.08
N GLU A 91 1.56 8.97 -8.64
CA GLU A 91 2.08 10.33 -8.53
C GLU A 91 2.03 10.99 -9.90
N LYS A 92 1.13 11.98 -10.04
CA LYS A 92 1.08 12.81 -11.24
C LYS A 92 2.40 13.56 -11.32
N LYS A 93 3.34 13.06 -12.14
CA LYS A 93 4.59 13.77 -12.47
C LYS A 93 4.21 15.21 -12.83
N GLY A 94 4.56 16.12 -11.93
CA GLY A 94 3.93 17.44 -11.86
C GLY A 94 3.97 18.14 -13.21
N PHE A 95 2.80 18.62 -13.65
CA PHE A 95 2.67 19.59 -14.74
C PHE A 95 3.67 20.75 -14.60
N LEU A 96 4.05 21.09 -13.36
CA LEU A 96 5.06 22.10 -13.03
C LEU A 96 6.48 21.74 -13.49
N LYS A 97 6.88 20.46 -13.51
CA LYS A 97 8.23 20.07 -13.99
C LYS A 97 8.38 20.21 -15.51
N ARG A 98 7.27 20.16 -16.26
CA ARG A 98 7.25 20.47 -17.70
C ARG A 98 7.21 21.98 -17.99
N LEU A 99 6.73 22.78 -17.03
CA LEU A 99 6.62 24.24 -17.15
C LEU A 99 7.87 25.01 -16.65
N PHE A 100 8.63 24.46 -15.69
CA PHE A 100 9.77 25.13 -15.08
C PHE A 100 11.15 24.54 -15.42
N GLY A 101 11.26 23.85 -16.57
CA GLY A 101 12.54 23.42 -17.12
C GLY A 101 12.88 21.97 -16.77
N GLY A 102 13.04 21.17 -17.82
CA GLY A 102 13.80 19.92 -17.76
C GLY A 102 15.30 20.20 -17.69
#